data_AF-A0A5C5WCQ2-F1
#
_entry.id   AF-A0A5C5WCQ2-F1
#
_cell.length_a   1.000
_cell.length_b   1.000
_cell.length_c   1.000
_cell.angle_alpha   90.00
_cell.angle_beta   90.00
_cell.angle_gamma   90.00
#
_symmetry.space_group_name_H-M   'P 1'
#
loop_
_entity.id
_entity.type
_entity.pdbx_description
1 polymer ?
#
loop_
_entity_poly.entity_id
_entity_poly.type
_entity_poly.pdbx_seq_one_letter_code
_entity_poly.pdbx_strand_id
1 'polypeptide(L)'
;MAGGVSRPGWYAVPANLIEQRYPPMQRHLLAVAMLLSAGALVEAQTIRFQTSVGDFDMVLNPTGNANLQSLVDNMIANVTAGVYHESVINRAVEGFVLQMGGFRTDTVVVDRIPFEGFDPVDSFSPVILDRNNDRRVDFSTTGLTNVRGTVSLALSSGPNTGSSSFFINQDDNSFLDSQGFVPFAEISDMTVIERIQNGPKVDISDRIFTQNSAGDFVAQSGNLTFIDVPLDDHGNLIIIESAAVIDAQAAFTGPLLTAFGVDSLATASASGSSTSSSLSPGDIASMFPPLSVSSTGLSVPEPASALLLSLALAGVARRR
;
A
#
# COMPACT_ATOMS: atom_id res chain seq x y z
N MET A 1 14.57 37.17 -81.23
CA MET A 1 14.59 38.39 -80.39
C MET A 1 13.35 39.20 -80.69
N ALA A 2 12.76 39.79 -79.64
CA ALA A 2 11.49 40.55 -79.60
C ALA A 2 10.24 39.68 -79.81
N GLY A 3 9.31 39.54 -78.87
CA GLY A 3 8.72 40.51 -77.93
C GLY A 3 7.23 40.47 -78.25
N GLY A 4 6.32 40.03 -77.39
CA GLY A 4 5.92 40.60 -76.11
C GLY A 4 4.42 40.94 -76.18
N VAL A 5 3.78 40.98 -75.01
CA VAL A 5 2.58 41.77 -74.67
C VAL A 5 1.16 41.13 -74.82
N SER A 6 0.54 40.95 -73.64
CA SER A 6 -0.87 41.18 -73.21
C SER A 6 -2.08 40.37 -73.74
N ARG A 7 -2.72 39.62 -72.79
CA ARG A 7 -4.12 39.68 -72.24
C ARG A 7 -5.33 39.75 -73.21
N PRO A 8 -6.61 39.58 -72.75
CA PRO A 8 -7.23 38.67 -71.78
C PRO A 8 -8.53 38.01 -72.35
N GLY A 9 -9.20 37.14 -71.58
CA GLY A 9 -10.68 37.10 -71.56
C GLY A 9 -11.43 35.94 -72.24
N TRP A 10 -12.08 35.14 -71.38
CA TRP A 10 -13.42 34.54 -71.50
C TRP A 10 -13.77 33.63 -72.68
N TYR A 11 -13.92 32.34 -72.39
CA TYR A 11 -15.05 31.55 -72.91
C TYR A 11 -15.77 30.89 -71.73
N ALA A 12 -16.99 31.33 -71.50
CA ALA A 12 -17.99 30.63 -70.72
C ALA A 12 -18.46 29.39 -71.51
N VAL A 13 -18.59 28.24 -70.86
CA VAL A 13 -19.38 27.10 -71.35
C VAL A 13 -20.37 26.72 -70.25
N PRO A 14 -21.66 26.54 -70.60
CA PRO A 14 -22.79 26.77 -69.69
C PRO A 14 -23.20 25.57 -68.84
N ALA A 15 -24.02 25.91 -67.86
CA ALA A 15 -24.78 25.04 -66.98
C ALA A 15 -25.62 24.00 -67.74
N ASN A 16 -25.59 22.78 -67.20
CA ASN A 16 -26.74 21.92 -66.89
C ASN A 16 -26.34 20.46 -67.11
N LEU A 17 -26.08 19.75 -66.01
CA LEU A 17 -26.45 18.34 -65.88
C LEU A 17 -26.52 17.98 -64.39
N ILE A 18 -27.77 17.90 -63.95
CA ILE A 18 -28.28 16.94 -62.96
C ILE A 18 -28.02 17.28 -61.49
N GLU A 19 -29.08 17.84 -60.90
CA GLU A 19 -29.40 17.75 -59.49
C GLU A 19 -29.25 16.31 -58.97
N GLN A 20 -28.35 16.10 -58.01
CA GLN A 20 -28.61 15.14 -56.94
C GLN A 20 -28.57 15.89 -55.61
N ARG A 21 -29.77 16.30 -55.19
CA ARG A 21 -30.06 16.69 -53.82
C ARG A 21 -29.70 15.54 -52.88
N TYR A 22 -28.67 15.73 -52.07
CA TYR A 22 -28.53 15.02 -50.80
C TYR A 22 -28.98 15.96 -49.67
N PRO A 23 -29.89 15.55 -48.77
CA PRO A 23 -30.41 16.40 -47.69
C PRO A 23 -29.40 16.59 -46.54
N PRO A 24 -29.51 17.68 -45.74
CA PRO A 24 -28.58 17.97 -44.65
C PRO A 24 -29.02 17.28 -43.34
N MET A 25 -28.48 16.10 -43.04
CA MET A 25 -28.66 15.35 -41.79
C MET A 25 -27.42 14.46 -41.65
N GLN A 26 -26.62 14.38 -40.58
CA GLN A 26 -26.74 14.66 -39.15
C GLN A 26 -25.36 15.09 -38.63
N ARG A 27 -25.24 16.26 -38.00
CA ARG A 27 -24.06 16.66 -37.22
C ARG A 27 -24.09 16.17 -35.76
N HIS A 28 -24.86 15.12 -35.46
CA HIS A 28 -25.16 14.73 -34.07
C HIS A 28 -24.71 13.33 -33.65
N LEU A 29 -23.92 12.63 -34.47
CA LEU A 29 -23.42 11.30 -34.11
C LEU A 29 -22.06 11.29 -33.40
N LEU A 30 -21.45 12.45 -33.13
CA LEU A 30 -20.18 12.55 -32.39
C LEU A 30 -20.33 13.09 -30.95
N ALA A 31 -21.55 13.22 -30.42
CA ALA A 31 -21.80 13.75 -29.07
C ALA A 31 -22.30 12.69 -28.06
N VAL A 32 -22.56 11.44 -28.49
CA VAL A 32 -23.05 10.37 -27.60
C VAL A 32 -21.93 9.43 -27.12
N ALA A 33 -20.76 9.44 -27.76
CA ALA A 33 -19.61 8.64 -27.33
C ALA A 33 -18.76 9.30 -26.21
N MET A 34 -19.07 10.55 -25.82
CA MET A 34 -18.37 11.28 -24.75
C MET A 34 -19.11 11.28 -23.40
N LEU A 35 -20.21 10.52 -23.26
CA LEU A 35 -21.00 10.45 -22.02
C LEU A 35 -21.04 9.03 -21.42
N LEU A 36 -19.98 8.25 -21.62
CA LEU A 36 -19.79 6.97 -20.95
C LEU A 36 -18.42 6.86 -20.26
N SER A 37 -17.88 7.98 -19.73
CA SER A 37 -17.06 7.88 -18.54
C SER A 37 -18.00 7.69 -17.36
N ALA A 38 -18.49 6.46 -17.20
CA ALA A 38 -19.01 6.02 -15.92
C ALA A 38 -17.90 6.30 -14.90
N GLY A 39 -18.18 7.17 -13.93
CA GLY A 39 -17.32 7.27 -12.76
C GLY A 39 -17.24 5.87 -12.18
N ALA A 40 -16.07 5.24 -12.27
CA ALA A 40 -15.79 4.11 -11.41
C ALA A 40 -16.00 4.65 -10.00
N LEU A 41 -17.04 4.16 -9.31
CA LEU A 41 -17.04 4.19 -7.88
C LEU A 41 -15.74 3.47 -7.51
N VAL A 42 -14.72 4.24 -7.11
CA VAL A 42 -13.55 3.68 -6.46
C VAL A 42 -14.08 3.18 -5.13
N GLU A 43 -14.55 1.94 -5.13
CA GLU A 43 -14.89 1.26 -3.90
C GLU A 43 -13.59 1.10 -3.10
N ALA A 44 -13.66 1.41 -1.81
CA ALA A 44 -12.50 1.34 -0.94
C ALA A 44 -11.95 -0.09 -0.93
N GLN A 45 -10.71 -0.27 -1.40
CA GLN A 45 -10.07 -1.58 -1.42
C GLN A 45 -9.81 -2.02 0.02
N THR A 46 -10.08 -3.29 0.33
CA THR A 46 -9.81 -3.85 1.66
C THR A 46 -8.61 -4.78 1.59
N ILE A 47 -7.70 -4.70 2.55
CA ILE A 47 -6.59 -5.65 2.72
C ILE A 47 -6.88 -6.48 3.95
N ARG A 48 -6.84 -7.80 3.81
CA ARG A 48 -6.80 -8.72 4.94
C ARG A 48 -5.36 -8.99 5.33
N PHE A 49 -5.04 -8.71 6.59
CA PHE A 49 -3.80 -9.13 7.22
C PHE A 49 -4.09 -10.36 8.07
N GLN A 50 -3.34 -11.44 7.81
CA GLN A 50 -3.36 -12.64 8.62
C GLN A 50 -2.17 -12.59 9.57
N THR A 51 -2.43 -12.70 10.87
CA THR A 51 -1.38 -12.73 11.89
C THR A 51 -1.45 -14.04 12.66
N SER A 52 -0.37 -14.38 13.36
CA SER A 52 -0.31 -15.59 14.19
C SER A 52 -1.34 -15.63 15.33
N VAL A 53 -2.03 -14.52 15.62
CA VAL A 53 -3.06 -14.42 16.67
C VAL A 53 -4.47 -14.11 16.15
N GLY A 54 -4.64 -13.97 14.83
CA GLY A 54 -5.91 -13.70 14.17
C GLY A 54 -5.81 -12.76 12.98
N ASP A 55 -6.90 -12.64 12.23
CA ASP A 55 -6.97 -11.83 11.02
C ASP A 55 -7.61 -10.47 11.32
N PHE A 56 -7.17 -9.42 10.62
CA PHE A 56 -7.85 -8.13 10.62
C PHE A 56 -7.91 -7.53 9.22
N ASP A 57 -8.96 -6.74 8.98
CA ASP A 57 -9.23 -6.12 7.69
C ASP A 57 -8.98 -4.61 7.76
N MET A 58 -8.24 -4.09 6.79
CA MET A 58 -7.88 -2.69 6.64
C MET A 58 -8.53 -2.12 5.38
N VAL A 59 -9.42 -1.15 5.53
CA VAL A 59 -10.11 -0.46 4.44
C VAL A 59 -9.27 0.75 4.01
N LEU A 60 -8.82 0.76 2.76
CA LEU A 60 -7.99 1.81 2.17
C LEU A 60 -8.83 2.98 1.65
N ASN A 61 -8.38 4.20 1.93
CA ASN A 61 -9.00 5.45 1.51
C ASN A 61 -10.53 5.48 1.68
N PRO A 62 -11.03 5.28 2.92
CA PRO A 62 -12.47 5.24 3.19
C PRO A 62 -13.17 6.57 2.85
N THR A 63 -12.43 7.67 2.68
CA THR A 63 -12.98 8.98 2.28
C THR A 63 -13.06 9.19 0.77
N GLY A 64 -12.45 8.32 -0.04
CA GLY A 64 -12.34 8.49 -1.50
C GLY A 64 -11.52 9.71 -1.91
N ASN A 65 -10.65 10.22 -1.04
CA ASN A 65 -9.87 11.42 -1.30
C ASN A 65 -8.66 11.11 -2.19
N ALA A 66 -8.56 11.79 -3.35
CA ALA A 66 -7.48 11.56 -4.30
C ALA A 66 -6.07 11.88 -3.75
N ASN A 67 -5.96 12.74 -2.73
CA ASN A 67 -4.67 13.04 -2.09
C ASN A 67 -4.08 11.84 -1.34
N LEU A 68 -4.89 10.85 -1.00
CA LEU A 68 -4.45 9.64 -0.32
C LEU A 68 -3.90 8.58 -1.29
N GLN A 69 -4.06 8.76 -2.60
CA GLN A 69 -3.77 7.70 -3.57
C GLN A 69 -2.31 7.23 -3.53
N SER A 70 -1.32 8.11 -3.33
CA SER A 70 0.08 7.70 -3.25
C SER A 70 0.39 6.83 -2.03
N LEU A 71 -0.32 7.01 -0.92
CA LEU A 71 -0.22 6.17 0.27
C LEU A 71 -0.90 4.81 0.04
N VAL A 72 -2.06 4.82 -0.61
CA VAL A 72 -2.79 3.60 -1.03
C VAL A 72 -1.94 2.76 -1.98
N ASP A 73 -1.38 3.38 -3.03
CA ASP A 73 -0.54 2.71 -4.02
C ASP A 73 0.70 2.09 -3.37
N ASN A 74 1.31 2.79 -2.41
CA ASN A 74 2.43 2.27 -1.64
C ASN A 74 2.04 1.04 -0.82
N MET A 75 0.93 1.10 -0.07
CA MET A 75 0.45 -0.05 0.71
C MET A 75 0.15 -1.26 -0.19
N ILE A 76 -0.55 -1.05 -1.30
CA ILE A 76 -0.85 -2.11 -2.28
C ILE A 76 0.43 -2.70 -2.88
N ALA A 77 1.43 -1.87 -3.19
CA ALA A 77 2.71 -2.34 -3.71
C ALA A 77 3.44 -3.22 -2.69
N ASN A 78 3.50 -2.80 -1.42
CA ASN A 78 4.09 -3.60 -0.34
C ASN A 78 3.37 -4.94 -0.14
N VAL A 79 2.03 -4.94 -0.14
CA VAL A 79 1.23 -6.16 -0.05
C VAL A 79 1.48 -7.08 -1.25
N THR A 80 1.42 -6.54 -2.47
CA THR A 80 1.58 -7.31 -3.71
C THR A 80 2.98 -7.91 -3.84
N ALA A 81 4.00 -7.20 -3.35
CA ALA A 81 5.37 -7.68 -3.33
C ALA A 81 5.68 -8.65 -2.17
N GLY A 82 4.72 -8.91 -1.27
CA GLY A 82 4.91 -9.79 -0.12
C GLY A 82 5.83 -9.22 0.96
N VAL A 83 6.04 -7.90 1.00
CA VAL A 83 6.96 -7.23 1.94
C VAL A 83 6.64 -7.56 3.40
N TYR A 84 5.35 -7.71 3.70
CA TYR A 84 4.85 -7.98 5.05
C TYR A 84 4.90 -9.45 5.48
N HIS A 85 5.22 -10.39 4.57
CA HIS A 85 5.31 -11.80 4.93
C HIS A 85 6.41 -12.02 5.98
N GLU A 86 6.04 -12.70 7.07
CA GLU A 86 6.88 -12.95 8.25
C GLU A 86 7.46 -11.68 8.90
N SER A 87 6.84 -10.52 8.65
CA SER A 87 7.20 -9.29 9.35
C SER A 87 6.60 -9.26 10.74
N VAL A 88 7.31 -8.67 11.70
CA VAL A 88 6.92 -8.65 13.10
C VAL A 88 6.08 -7.43 13.45
N ILE A 89 5.20 -7.60 14.44
CA ILE A 89 4.63 -6.48 15.17
C ILE A 89 5.68 -6.02 16.18
N ASN A 90 6.42 -4.97 15.84
CA ASN A 90 7.58 -4.57 16.61
C ASN A 90 7.24 -3.71 17.83
N ARG A 91 6.03 -3.14 17.95
CA ARG A 91 5.68 -2.26 19.08
C ARG A 91 4.18 -2.12 19.34
N ALA A 92 3.77 -2.20 20.60
CA ALA A 92 2.39 -2.07 21.05
C ALA A 92 2.28 -1.12 22.26
N VAL A 93 2.08 0.19 22.04
CA VAL A 93 1.96 1.17 23.14
C VAL A 93 0.51 1.38 23.51
N GLU A 94 0.17 1.08 24.76
CA GLU A 94 -1.19 1.20 25.27
C GLU A 94 -1.71 2.65 25.16
N GLY A 95 -2.91 2.80 24.60
CA GLY A 95 -3.53 4.11 24.39
C GLY A 95 -2.82 5.00 23.37
N PHE A 96 -1.89 4.46 22.58
CA PHE A 96 -1.20 5.22 21.54
C PHE A 96 -1.27 4.49 20.20
N VAL A 97 -0.33 3.59 19.89
CA VAL A 97 -0.24 2.95 18.57
C VAL A 97 0.23 1.51 18.65
N LEU A 98 -0.24 0.70 17.71
CA LEU A 98 0.31 -0.61 17.38
C LEU A 98 1.07 -0.50 16.04
N GLN A 99 2.38 -0.72 16.05
CA GLN A 99 3.27 -0.50 14.90
C GLN A 99 3.83 -1.83 14.38
N MET A 100 3.90 -1.97 13.06
CA MET A 100 4.36 -3.18 12.38
C MET A 100 4.89 -2.89 10.96
N GLY A 101 5.28 -3.95 10.26
CA GLY A 101 5.63 -3.90 8.84
C GLY A 101 6.96 -3.20 8.53
N GLY A 102 7.81 -2.98 9.54
CA GLY A 102 9.13 -2.39 9.38
C GLY A 102 10.29 -3.38 9.53
N PHE A 103 10.05 -4.51 10.17
CA PHE A 103 11.09 -5.47 10.55
C PHE A 103 10.64 -6.91 10.35
N ARG A 104 11.62 -7.80 10.16
CA ARG A 104 11.47 -9.26 10.13
C ARG A 104 12.58 -9.93 10.95
N THR A 105 12.39 -11.20 11.28
CA THR A 105 13.40 -11.99 11.99
C THR A 105 13.26 -13.46 11.61
N ASP A 106 14.37 -14.19 11.65
CA ASP A 106 14.42 -15.61 11.31
C ASP A 106 13.78 -16.52 12.39
N THR A 107 13.37 -15.95 13.53
CA THR A 107 12.79 -16.71 14.65
C THR A 107 11.77 -15.91 15.43
N VAL A 108 10.61 -16.51 15.68
CA VAL A 108 9.58 -15.95 16.57
C VAL A 108 9.85 -16.23 18.05
N VAL A 109 10.76 -17.14 18.38
CA VAL A 109 11.10 -17.45 19.77
C VAL A 109 12.05 -16.38 20.29
N VAL A 110 11.58 -15.58 21.25
CA VAL A 110 12.31 -14.44 21.82
C VAL A 110 13.73 -14.83 22.21
N ASP A 111 13.91 -15.87 23.02
CA ASP A 111 15.22 -16.32 23.52
C ASP A 111 16.21 -16.73 22.42
N ARG A 112 15.73 -17.01 21.21
CA ARG A 112 16.55 -17.44 20.07
C ARG A 112 16.87 -16.33 19.07
N ILE A 113 16.35 -15.12 19.26
CA ILE A 113 16.66 -13.97 18.39
C ILE A 113 18.19 -13.83 18.30
N PRO A 114 18.77 -13.84 17.09
CA PRO A 114 20.20 -13.78 16.90
C PRO A 114 20.76 -12.45 17.39
N PHE A 115 22.08 -12.39 17.56
CA PHE A 115 22.77 -11.17 17.97
C PHE A 115 22.54 -9.99 17.00
N GLU A 116 22.40 -10.29 15.71
CA GLU A 116 22.10 -9.30 14.66
C GLU A 116 20.66 -8.73 14.79
N GLY A 117 19.79 -9.41 15.53
CA GLY A 117 18.48 -8.92 15.92
C GLY A 117 17.42 -9.08 14.84
N PHE A 118 16.96 -7.95 14.31
CA PHE A 118 15.88 -7.84 13.34
C PHE A 118 16.40 -7.22 12.05
N ASP A 119 16.01 -7.80 10.93
CA ASP A 119 16.28 -7.23 9.63
C ASP A 119 15.20 -6.20 9.27
N PRO A 120 15.57 -5.07 8.65
CA PRO A 120 14.59 -4.19 8.04
C PRO A 120 13.85 -4.95 6.93
N VAL A 121 12.54 -4.74 6.79
CA VAL A 121 11.86 -5.22 5.59
C VAL A 121 12.27 -4.40 4.37
N ASP A 122 12.24 -5.03 3.21
CA ASP A 122 12.45 -4.34 1.94
C ASP A 122 11.51 -3.14 1.82
N SER A 123 12.07 -1.98 1.50
CA SER A 123 11.33 -0.73 1.47
C SER A 123 11.36 -0.15 0.07
N PHE A 124 10.19 0.17 -0.47
CA PHE A 124 10.07 0.98 -1.68
C PHE A 124 10.49 2.43 -1.40
N SER A 125 10.60 3.24 -2.46
CA SER A 125 10.80 4.67 -2.34
C SER A 125 9.76 5.30 -1.39
N PRO A 126 10.17 6.20 -0.47
CA PRO A 126 9.24 6.86 0.42
C PRO A 126 8.14 7.61 -0.34
N VAL A 127 6.95 7.66 0.26
CA VAL A 127 5.84 8.43 -0.28
C VAL A 127 6.11 9.92 -0.10
N ILE A 128 6.03 10.68 -1.20
CA ILE A 128 6.23 12.13 -1.17
C ILE A 128 4.93 12.83 -0.81
N LEU A 129 4.91 13.45 0.37
CA LEU A 129 3.79 14.21 0.93
C LEU A 129 4.08 15.73 1.02
N ASP A 130 5.36 16.11 0.98
CA ASP A 130 5.88 17.46 1.09
C ASP A 130 6.82 17.73 -0.11
N ARG A 131 6.33 18.32 -1.20
CA ARG A 131 7.15 18.53 -2.41
C ARG A 131 8.05 19.76 -2.30
N ASN A 132 7.68 20.73 -1.47
CA ASN A 132 8.41 21.99 -1.33
C ASN A 132 9.49 21.93 -0.23
N ASN A 133 9.53 20.82 0.52
CA ASN A 133 10.45 20.52 1.61
C ASN A 133 10.36 21.52 2.78
N ASP A 134 9.16 22.04 3.04
CA ASP A 134 8.87 22.98 4.14
C ASP A 134 8.52 22.28 5.47
N ARG A 135 8.61 20.94 5.49
CA ARG A 135 8.28 20.01 6.59
C ARG A 135 6.78 19.92 6.88
N ARG A 136 5.92 20.25 5.92
CA ARG A 136 4.47 20.14 6.05
C ARG A 136 3.90 19.42 4.84
N VAL A 137 2.80 18.71 5.05
CA VAL A 137 2.10 18.01 3.97
C VAL A 137 1.45 19.04 3.03
N ASP A 138 1.57 18.81 1.72
CA ASP A 138 1.13 19.75 0.67
C ASP A 138 -0.41 19.92 0.58
N PHE A 139 -1.19 19.00 1.16
CA PHE A 139 -2.65 19.01 1.13
C PHE A 139 -3.24 19.30 2.50
N SER A 140 -4.33 20.09 2.51
CA SER A 140 -4.92 20.60 3.74
C SER A 140 -5.96 19.69 4.39
N THR A 141 -6.59 18.78 3.63
CA THR A 141 -7.63 17.88 4.17
C THR A 141 -7.67 16.53 3.45
N THR A 142 -7.65 15.44 4.21
CA THR A 142 -7.91 14.07 3.72
C THR A 142 -9.29 13.56 4.11
N GLY A 143 -9.93 14.22 5.07
CA GLY A 143 -11.16 13.74 5.73
C GLY A 143 -10.90 12.71 6.83
N LEU A 144 -9.63 12.41 7.13
CA LEU A 144 -9.22 11.51 8.20
C LEU A 144 -8.33 12.25 9.21
N THR A 145 -8.42 11.82 10.46
CA THR A 145 -7.59 12.27 11.59
C THR A 145 -6.96 11.04 12.26
N ASN A 146 -5.83 11.19 12.95
CA ASN A 146 -5.20 10.10 13.70
C ASN A 146 -6.03 9.78 14.96
N VAL A 147 -7.15 9.10 14.80
CA VAL A 147 -8.03 8.64 15.89
C VAL A 147 -8.11 7.12 15.88
N ARG A 148 -8.64 6.53 16.95
CA ARG A 148 -8.74 5.08 17.12
C ARG A 148 -9.25 4.38 15.84
N GLY A 149 -8.53 3.36 15.41
CA GLY A 149 -8.84 2.56 14.22
C GLY A 149 -8.24 3.08 12.91
N THR A 150 -7.78 4.33 12.85
CA THR A 150 -7.13 4.84 11.63
C THR A 150 -5.67 4.42 11.54
N VAL A 151 -5.18 4.30 10.30
CA VAL A 151 -3.85 3.78 9.97
C VAL A 151 -3.06 4.82 9.19
N SER A 152 -1.81 5.02 9.61
CA SER A 152 -0.85 5.95 9.03
C SER A 152 0.49 5.26 8.78
N LEU A 153 1.25 5.72 7.79
CA LEU A 153 2.65 5.29 7.64
C LEU A 153 3.47 5.84 8.81
N ALA A 154 4.39 5.04 9.32
CA ALA A 154 5.35 5.49 10.30
C ALA A 154 6.43 6.34 9.58
N LEU A 155 6.95 7.39 10.23
CA LEU A 155 7.89 8.35 9.65
C LEU A 155 9.18 8.41 10.46
N SER A 156 10.35 8.45 9.83
CA SER A 156 11.65 8.46 10.55
C SER A 156 12.11 9.86 10.92
N SER A 157 11.89 10.84 10.03
CA SER A 157 12.41 12.20 10.23
C SER A 157 11.60 13.31 9.55
N GLY A 158 10.44 12.98 8.98
CA GLY A 158 9.53 13.96 8.38
C GLY A 158 8.54 13.35 7.39
N PRO A 159 7.69 14.19 6.74
CA PRO A 159 6.58 13.72 5.90
C PRO A 159 7.00 12.79 4.75
N ASN A 160 8.17 12.99 4.15
CA ASN A 160 8.67 12.22 3.00
C ASN A 160 9.50 10.98 3.39
N THR A 161 9.18 10.33 4.52
CA THR A 161 9.98 9.20 5.03
C THR A 161 9.20 7.91 5.22
N GLY A 162 7.87 7.96 5.06
CA GLY A 162 7.02 6.78 5.14
C GLY A 162 7.21 5.85 3.95
N SER A 163 7.41 4.57 4.23
CA SER A 163 7.50 3.50 3.23
C SER A 163 6.72 2.28 3.71
N SER A 164 7.36 1.18 4.10
CA SER A 164 6.70 -0.08 4.47
C SER A 164 6.05 -0.05 5.87
N SER A 165 6.73 0.53 6.87
CA SER A 165 6.24 0.53 8.25
C SER A 165 5.01 1.43 8.42
N PHE A 166 4.02 0.92 9.14
CA PHE A 166 2.77 1.61 9.44
C PHE A 166 2.35 1.35 10.88
N PHE A 167 1.39 2.13 11.36
CA PHE A 167 0.80 1.96 12.68
C PHE A 167 -0.70 2.15 12.68
N ILE A 168 -1.36 1.50 13.65
CA ILE A 168 -2.79 1.57 13.92
C ILE A 168 -2.99 2.38 15.19
N ASN A 169 -3.75 3.47 15.09
CA ASN A 169 -4.10 4.31 16.24
C ASN A 169 -5.00 3.54 17.22
N GLN A 170 -4.61 3.53 18.49
CA GLN A 170 -5.37 2.91 19.59
C GLN A 170 -6.23 3.91 20.37
N ASP A 171 -6.04 5.21 20.16
CA ASP A 171 -6.78 6.28 20.84
C ASP A 171 -6.80 7.56 19.96
N ASP A 172 -7.34 8.67 20.47
CA ASP A 172 -7.28 9.99 19.83
C ASP A 172 -5.86 10.57 19.82
N ASN A 173 -5.13 10.28 18.75
CA ASN A 173 -3.81 10.81 18.47
C ASN A 173 -3.82 11.95 17.46
N SER A 174 -4.91 12.73 17.37
CA SER A 174 -5.05 13.84 16.39
C SER A 174 -3.91 14.87 16.44
N PHE A 175 -3.16 14.94 17.54
CA PHE A 175 -1.93 15.72 17.63
C PHE A 175 -0.86 15.30 16.59
N LEU A 176 -0.89 14.07 16.07
CA LEU A 176 -0.01 13.58 15.00
C LEU A 176 -0.33 14.19 13.63
N ASP A 177 -1.56 14.65 13.39
CA ASP A 177 -2.00 15.23 12.12
C ASP A 177 -1.13 16.45 11.75
N SER A 178 -0.85 17.29 12.76
CA SER A 178 0.00 18.49 12.61
C SER A 178 1.47 18.19 12.37
N GLN A 179 1.87 16.92 12.47
CA GLN A 179 3.26 16.45 12.40
C GLN A 179 3.55 15.67 11.12
N GLY A 180 2.57 15.61 10.21
CA GLY A 180 2.73 15.00 8.89
C GLY A 180 2.38 13.51 8.83
N PHE A 181 1.87 12.92 9.93
CA PHE A 181 1.30 11.57 9.89
C PHE A 181 -0.08 11.65 9.25
N VAL A 182 -0.19 11.14 8.03
CA VAL A 182 -1.43 11.18 7.26
C VAL A 182 -2.13 9.83 7.35
N PRO A 183 -3.30 9.74 8.01
CA PRO A 183 -4.08 8.53 7.97
C PRO A 183 -4.65 8.34 6.56
N PHE A 184 -4.53 7.11 6.06
CA PHE A 184 -4.97 6.75 4.71
C PHE A 184 -5.85 5.50 4.68
N ALA A 185 -6.02 4.82 5.82
CA ALA A 185 -6.84 3.62 5.94
C ALA A 185 -7.48 3.53 7.34
N GLU A 186 -8.43 2.61 7.49
CA GLU A 186 -9.18 2.37 8.73
C GLU A 186 -9.40 0.88 8.97
N ILE A 187 -9.38 0.46 10.23
CA ILE A 187 -9.76 -0.88 10.69
C ILE A 187 -11.03 -0.72 11.53
N SER A 188 -12.14 -1.27 11.04
CA SER A 188 -13.43 -1.17 11.74
C SER A 188 -13.57 -2.22 12.86
N ASP A 189 -13.08 -3.44 12.64
CA ASP A 189 -13.05 -4.49 13.67
C ASP A 189 -11.69 -4.49 14.38
N MET A 190 -11.66 -3.89 15.57
CA MET A 190 -10.45 -3.77 16.38
C MET A 190 -10.22 -4.97 17.31
N THR A 191 -11.03 -6.03 17.25
CA THR A 191 -10.98 -7.15 18.21
C THR A 191 -9.60 -7.81 18.28
N VAL A 192 -9.02 -8.15 17.12
CA VAL A 192 -7.68 -8.77 17.06
C VAL A 192 -6.59 -7.79 17.47
N ILE A 193 -6.72 -6.52 17.07
CA ILE A 193 -5.79 -5.45 17.42
C ILE A 193 -5.76 -5.23 18.94
N GLU A 194 -6.92 -5.21 19.59
CA GLU A 194 -7.06 -5.11 21.04
C GLU A 194 -6.50 -6.35 21.75
N ARG A 195 -6.68 -7.55 21.20
CA ARG A 195 -6.07 -8.77 21.74
C ARG A 195 -4.55 -8.68 21.72
N ILE A 196 -3.95 -8.26 20.61
CA ILE A 196 -2.50 -8.03 20.51
C ILE A 196 -2.04 -6.98 21.52
N GLN A 197 -2.74 -5.84 21.57
CA GLN A 197 -2.39 -4.71 22.40
C GLN A 197 -2.45 -5.02 23.91
N ASN A 198 -3.39 -5.87 24.32
CA ASN A 198 -3.58 -6.26 25.73
C ASN A 198 -2.83 -7.54 26.12
N GLY A 199 -2.16 -8.20 25.16
CA GLY A 199 -1.37 -9.39 25.39
C GLY A 199 -0.07 -9.13 26.18
N PRO A 200 0.67 -10.21 26.52
CA PRO A 200 2.00 -10.10 27.12
C PRO A 200 2.93 -9.30 26.21
N LYS A 201 3.84 -8.53 26.82
CA LYS A 201 4.85 -7.76 26.09
C LYS A 201 6.22 -8.01 26.68
N VAL A 202 7.26 -7.84 25.86
CA VAL A 202 8.65 -7.98 26.25
C VAL A 202 9.47 -6.81 25.73
N ASP A 203 10.42 -6.37 26.56
CA ASP A 203 11.49 -5.48 26.15
C ASP A 203 12.64 -6.31 25.60
N ILE A 204 12.91 -6.16 24.30
CA ILE A 204 14.04 -6.78 23.61
C ILE A 204 14.99 -5.75 23.04
N SER A 205 14.88 -4.48 23.46
CA SER A 205 15.77 -3.40 23.01
C SER A 205 17.23 -3.68 23.39
N ASP A 206 17.46 -4.25 24.58
CA ASP A 206 18.77 -4.70 25.07
C ASP A 206 19.38 -5.85 24.24
N ARG A 207 18.60 -6.49 23.38
CA ARG A 207 19.02 -7.63 22.55
C ARG A 207 19.37 -7.25 21.12
N ILE A 208 19.17 -5.99 20.74
CA ILE A 208 19.47 -5.47 19.41
C ILE A 208 20.80 -4.74 19.50
N PHE A 209 21.75 -5.11 18.65
CA PHE A 209 23.08 -4.51 18.63
C PHE A 209 23.31 -3.78 17.32
N THR A 210 23.82 -2.56 17.38
CA THR A 210 24.29 -1.84 16.18
C THR A 210 25.79 -1.65 16.24
N GLN A 211 26.43 -1.73 15.07
CA GLN A 211 27.83 -1.40 14.95
C GLN A 211 28.00 0.13 14.96
N ASN A 212 28.76 0.66 15.91
CA ASN A 212 29.10 2.08 15.95
C ASN A 212 30.13 2.43 14.85
N SER A 213 30.42 3.71 14.65
CA SER A 213 31.43 4.16 13.66
C SER A 213 32.86 3.68 13.96
N ALA A 214 33.11 3.13 15.15
CA ALA A 214 34.39 2.52 15.54
C ALA A 214 34.44 1.00 15.28
N GLY A 215 33.35 0.38 14.83
CA GLY A 215 33.26 -1.04 14.56
C GLY A 215 32.79 -1.90 15.74
N ASP A 216 32.47 -1.31 16.89
CA ASP A 216 32.00 -2.04 18.07
C ASP A 216 30.49 -2.30 17.99
N PHE A 217 30.06 -3.50 18.35
CA PHE A 217 28.65 -3.81 18.51
C PHE A 217 28.17 -3.36 19.89
N VAL A 218 27.29 -2.36 19.90
CA VAL A 218 26.73 -1.78 21.13
C VAL A 218 25.26 -2.18 21.22
N ALA A 219 24.86 -2.73 22.37
CA ALA A 219 23.46 -2.98 22.67
C ALA A 219 22.71 -1.65 22.56
N GLN A 220 21.65 -1.61 21.79
CA GLN A 220 20.75 -0.48 21.74
C GLN A 220 19.78 -0.54 22.91
N SER A 221 20.33 -0.63 24.12
CA SER A 221 19.55 -0.54 25.34
C SER A 221 18.77 0.77 25.33
N GLY A 222 17.45 0.68 25.43
CA GLY A 222 16.57 1.83 25.22
C GLY A 222 16.30 2.17 23.75
N ASN A 223 16.48 1.23 22.82
CA ASN A 223 15.86 1.31 21.49
C ASN A 223 14.36 1.12 21.67
N LEU A 224 13.67 2.26 21.75
CA LEU A 224 12.25 2.31 22.08
C LEU A 224 11.36 1.71 20.96
N THR A 225 11.94 1.28 19.85
CA THR A 225 11.30 0.50 18.79
C THR A 225 10.89 -0.89 19.25
N PHE A 226 11.55 -1.45 20.27
CA PHE A 226 11.38 -2.84 20.71
C PHE A 226 11.24 -3.00 22.23
N ILE A 227 10.64 -2.01 22.90
CA ILE A 227 10.39 -2.07 24.34
C ILE A 227 9.08 -2.77 24.69
N ASP A 228 8.04 -2.50 23.91
CA ASP A 228 6.68 -3.01 24.13
C ASP A 228 6.33 -4.00 23.02
N VAL A 229 7.17 -5.01 22.79
CA VAL A 229 6.95 -6.00 21.71
C VAL A 229 5.89 -6.99 22.17
N PRO A 230 4.73 -7.08 21.49
CA PRO A 230 3.67 -8.00 21.89
C PRO A 230 4.02 -9.45 21.56
N LEU A 231 3.60 -10.37 22.43
CA LEU A 231 3.78 -11.80 22.32
C LEU A 231 2.44 -12.53 22.23
N ASP A 232 2.44 -13.69 21.57
CA ASP A 232 1.32 -14.62 21.58
C ASP A 232 1.17 -15.34 22.94
N ASP A 233 0.13 -16.17 23.06
CA ASP A 233 -0.15 -16.95 24.27
C ASP A 233 0.93 -18.00 24.60
N HIS A 234 1.84 -18.27 23.66
CA HIS A 234 2.98 -19.18 23.81
C HIS A 234 4.30 -18.45 24.11
N GLY A 235 4.29 -17.11 24.17
CA GLY A 235 5.48 -16.28 24.40
C GLY A 235 6.34 -16.06 23.15
N ASN A 236 5.81 -16.31 21.96
CA ASN A 236 6.48 -16.01 20.70
C ASN A 236 6.10 -14.61 20.19
N LEU A 237 6.97 -14.04 19.36
CA LEU A 237 6.68 -12.81 18.62
C LEU A 237 5.47 -13.00 17.71
N ILE A 238 4.63 -11.98 17.66
CA ILE A 238 3.49 -11.95 16.73
C ILE A 238 3.98 -11.47 15.36
N ILE A 239 3.65 -12.24 14.33
CA ILE A 239 4.03 -11.97 12.95
C ILE A 239 2.80 -11.77 12.06
N ILE A 240 3.00 -11.04 10.96
CA ILE A 240 2.11 -11.03 9.82
C ILE A 240 2.48 -12.23 8.95
N GLU A 241 1.63 -13.24 8.91
CA GLU A 241 1.81 -14.44 8.10
C GLU A 241 1.55 -14.14 6.62
N SER A 242 0.54 -13.32 6.33
CA SER A 242 0.25 -12.86 4.98
C SER A 242 -0.55 -11.56 4.97
N ALA A 243 -0.54 -10.87 3.83
CA ALA A 243 -1.45 -9.77 3.56
C ALA A 243 -1.95 -9.89 2.11
N ALA A 244 -3.24 -9.67 1.88
CA ALA A 244 -3.82 -9.76 0.54
C ALA A 244 -4.98 -8.78 0.38
N VAL A 245 -5.10 -8.19 -0.81
CA VAL A 245 -6.28 -7.40 -1.18
C VAL A 245 -7.48 -8.33 -1.32
N ILE A 246 -8.56 -8.04 -0.60
CA ILE A 246 -9.85 -8.72 -0.68
C ILE A 246 -10.86 -7.73 -1.25
N ASP A 247 -11.45 -8.05 -2.41
CA ASP A 247 -12.47 -7.19 -3.02
C ASP A 247 -13.75 -7.21 -2.17
N ALA A 248 -14.28 -6.02 -1.87
CA ALA A 248 -15.46 -5.85 -1.05
C ALA A 248 -16.70 -6.54 -1.65
N GLN A 249 -16.83 -6.66 -2.98
CA GLN A 249 -17.60 -7.72 -3.66
C GLN A 249 -17.14 -7.90 -5.11
N ALA A 250 -16.30 -8.91 -5.37
CA ALA A 250 -16.18 -9.48 -6.70
C ALA A 250 -16.98 -10.79 -6.77
N ALA A 251 -18.31 -10.68 -6.87
CA ALA A 251 -19.05 -11.71 -7.59
C ALA A 251 -18.52 -11.66 -9.02
N PHE A 252 -17.57 -12.56 -9.33
CA PHE A 252 -16.87 -12.65 -10.60
C PHE A 252 -17.89 -12.72 -11.75
N THR A 253 -18.26 -11.56 -12.29
CA THR A 253 -19.17 -11.42 -13.44
C THR A 253 -18.39 -10.68 -14.51
N GLY A 254 -17.24 -11.26 -14.87
CA GLY A 254 -16.37 -10.79 -15.94
C GLY A 254 -16.46 -11.71 -17.17
N PRO A 255 -16.09 -11.23 -18.36
CA PRO A 255 -16.25 -11.92 -19.65
C PRO A 255 -15.48 -13.25 -19.78
N LEU A 256 -14.69 -13.63 -18.76
CA LEU A 256 -13.97 -14.89 -18.66
C LEU A 256 -14.90 -16.09 -18.34
N LEU A 257 -16.07 -15.86 -17.74
CA LEU A 257 -17.10 -16.90 -17.53
C LEU A 257 -17.70 -17.39 -18.85
N THR A 258 -17.83 -16.50 -19.83
CA THR A 258 -18.29 -16.83 -21.19
C THR A 258 -17.25 -17.62 -21.98
N ALA A 259 -15.95 -17.40 -21.69
CA ALA A 259 -14.86 -18.11 -22.36
C ALA A 259 -14.72 -19.58 -21.91
N PHE A 260 -15.18 -19.90 -20.70
CA PHE A 260 -15.13 -21.26 -20.15
C PHE A 260 -16.46 -22.01 -20.19
N GLY A 261 -17.55 -21.40 -20.70
CA GLY A 261 -18.81 -22.10 -20.99
C GLY A 261 -19.42 -22.82 -19.80
N VAL A 262 -19.19 -22.35 -18.57
CA VAL A 262 -19.75 -22.94 -17.36
C VAL A 262 -21.03 -22.21 -16.98
N ASP A 263 -22.12 -22.56 -17.65
CA ASP A 263 -23.46 -22.21 -17.20
C ASP A 263 -23.76 -22.97 -15.89
N SER A 264 -24.06 -22.20 -14.84
CA SER A 264 -24.74 -22.59 -13.60
C SER A 264 -24.51 -24.03 -13.10
N LEU A 265 -23.70 -24.20 -12.05
CA LEU A 265 -23.74 -25.43 -11.25
C LEU A 265 -24.97 -25.43 -10.32
N ALA A 266 -26.15 -25.58 -10.92
CA ALA A 266 -27.32 -26.09 -10.22
C ALA A 266 -27.28 -27.63 -10.32
N THR A 267 -27.01 -28.27 -9.18
CA THR A 267 -27.40 -29.65 -8.83
C THR A 267 -27.25 -30.73 -9.91
N ALA A 268 -26.19 -31.55 -9.86
CA ALA A 268 -26.29 -32.99 -10.13
C ALA A 268 -25.03 -33.77 -9.75
N SER A 269 -25.30 -34.93 -9.18
CA SER A 269 -24.44 -36.05 -8.82
C SER A 269 -23.79 -36.79 -10.00
N ALA A 270 -22.62 -37.37 -9.71
CA ALA A 270 -22.02 -38.60 -10.25
C ALA A 270 -21.22 -38.59 -11.58
N SER A 271 -20.02 -39.17 -11.45
CA SER A 271 -19.22 -39.95 -12.43
C SER A 271 -18.52 -39.24 -13.60
N GLY A 272 -17.20 -39.45 -13.72
CA GLY A 272 -16.47 -39.25 -14.97
C GLY A 272 -15.01 -38.84 -14.81
N SER A 273 -14.11 -39.66 -15.34
CA SER A 273 -12.65 -39.66 -15.26
C SER A 273 -11.89 -38.61 -16.10
N SER A 274 -10.77 -38.13 -15.52
CA SER A 274 -9.42 -37.82 -16.08
C SER A 274 -9.26 -36.94 -17.33
N THR A 275 -8.43 -35.88 -17.23
CA THR A 275 -7.01 -35.86 -17.69
C THR A 275 -6.31 -34.59 -17.19
N SER A 276 -5.22 -34.74 -16.44
CA SER A 276 -4.34 -33.67 -15.97
C SER A 276 -3.06 -33.63 -16.82
N SER A 277 -2.78 -32.51 -17.47
CA SER A 277 -1.45 -32.21 -18.02
C SER A 277 -0.63 -31.45 -16.98
N SER A 278 0.35 -32.14 -16.39
CA SER A 278 1.35 -31.59 -15.47
C SER A 278 2.39 -30.78 -16.23
N LEU A 279 2.62 -29.53 -15.84
CA LEU A 279 3.79 -28.76 -16.23
C LEU A 279 4.86 -28.90 -15.14
N SER A 280 6.11 -29.14 -15.55
CA SER A 280 7.23 -29.37 -14.64
C SER A 280 7.83 -28.05 -14.14
N PRO A 281 8.37 -27.98 -12.90
CA PRO A 281 8.87 -26.74 -12.28
C PRO A 281 10.05 -26.03 -12.96
N GLY A 282 10.58 -26.57 -14.07
CA GLY A 282 11.75 -26.04 -14.76
C GLY A 282 11.48 -24.96 -15.80
N ASP A 283 10.24 -24.82 -16.28
CA ASP A 283 9.93 -23.99 -17.46
C ASP A 283 9.66 -22.50 -17.12
N ILE A 284 9.64 -22.13 -15.83
CA ILE A 284 9.39 -20.74 -15.36
C ILE A 284 10.67 -19.98 -15.00
N ALA A 285 11.83 -20.64 -14.94
CA ALA A 285 13.07 -20.05 -14.45
C ALA A 285 13.90 -19.31 -15.53
N SER A 286 13.51 -19.36 -16.81
CA SER A 286 14.29 -18.77 -17.92
C SER A 286 13.76 -17.41 -18.42
N MET A 287 12.76 -16.82 -17.75
CA MET A 287 12.06 -15.64 -18.26
C MET A 287 12.41 -14.32 -17.55
N PHE A 288 13.29 -14.34 -16.55
CA PHE A 288 13.73 -13.14 -15.82
C PHE A 288 15.26 -13.05 -15.77
N PRO A 289 15.87 -11.93 -16.20
CA PRO A 289 17.29 -11.70 -15.99
C PRO A 289 17.58 -11.46 -14.49
N PRO A 290 18.77 -11.84 -13.97
CA PRO A 290 19.11 -11.64 -12.57
C PRO A 290 19.29 -10.14 -12.28
N LEU A 291 18.62 -9.66 -11.23
CA LEU A 291 18.79 -8.30 -10.71
C LEU A 291 20.16 -8.17 -10.06
N SER A 292 20.99 -7.27 -10.58
CA SER A 292 22.28 -6.89 -9.99
C SER A 292 22.03 -6.02 -8.76
N VAL A 293 22.34 -6.53 -7.57
CA VAL A 293 22.33 -5.75 -6.33
C VAL A 293 23.68 -5.04 -6.20
N SER A 294 23.67 -3.70 -6.25
CA SER A 294 24.82 -2.88 -5.90
C SER A 294 24.85 -2.72 -4.38
N SER A 295 25.81 -3.39 -3.72
CA SER A 295 26.08 -3.22 -2.29
C SER A 295 26.83 -1.91 -2.05
N THR A 296 26.10 -0.84 -1.73
CA THR A 296 26.68 0.40 -1.21
C THR A 296 26.19 0.63 0.21
N GLY A 297 27.10 0.48 1.18
CA GLY A 297 27.01 1.08 2.52
C GLY A 297 25.91 0.55 3.44
N LEU A 298 26.29 -0.24 4.45
CA LEU A 298 25.48 -0.57 5.61
C LEU A 298 25.17 0.69 6.43
N SER A 299 24.21 1.48 5.96
CA SER A 299 23.44 2.41 6.78
C SER A 299 21.98 2.18 6.43
N VAL A 300 21.41 1.12 7.00
CA VAL A 300 19.97 0.89 6.98
C VAL A 300 19.32 2.12 7.60
N PRO A 301 18.44 2.85 6.90
CA PRO A 301 17.68 3.94 7.51
C PRO A 301 16.90 3.36 8.69
N GLU A 302 17.07 3.92 9.90
CA GLU A 302 16.25 3.50 11.04
C GLU A 302 14.76 3.60 10.62
N PRO A 303 14.02 2.49 10.63
CA PRO A 303 12.64 2.52 10.18
C PRO A 303 11.82 3.24 11.25
N ALA A 304 11.46 4.49 10.94
CA ALA A 304 10.27 5.24 11.36
C ALA A 304 9.88 5.37 12.86
N SER A 305 10.58 4.71 13.76
CA SER A 305 10.13 4.47 15.12
C SER A 305 10.59 5.58 16.06
N ALA A 306 11.70 6.24 15.74
CA ALA A 306 12.28 7.33 16.52
C ALA A 306 11.38 8.59 16.57
N LEU A 307 10.67 8.94 15.47
CA LEU A 307 9.80 10.12 15.47
C LEU A 307 8.54 9.85 16.30
N LEU A 308 7.81 8.76 16.01
CA LEU A 308 6.59 8.38 16.75
C LEU A 308 6.81 8.31 18.27
N LEU A 309 8.01 7.93 18.66
CA LEU A 309 8.44 7.84 20.03
C LEU A 309 8.60 9.19 20.74
N SER A 310 9.32 10.14 20.13
CA SER A 310 9.48 11.49 20.69
C SER A 310 8.13 12.15 20.95
N LEU A 311 7.14 11.78 20.14
CA LEU A 311 5.79 12.31 20.17
C LEU A 311 4.90 11.60 21.17
N ALA A 312 5.09 10.31 21.41
CA ALA A 312 4.42 9.58 22.48
C ALA A 312 4.74 10.20 23.85
N LEU A 313 6.03 10.45 24.13
CA LEU A 313 6.48 11.09 25.37
C LEU A 313 5.91 12.51 25.53
N ALA A 314 5.88 13.29 24.44
CA ALA A 314 5.32 14.65 24.46
C ALA A 314 3.79 14.67 24.60
N GLY A 315 3.09 13.72 23.98
CA GLY A 315 1.63 13.61 23.99
C GLY A 315 1.09 13.09 25.32
N VAL A 316 1.70 12.06 25.89
CA VAL A 316 1.33 11.50 27.21
C VAL A 316 1.55 12.52 28.33
N ALA A 317 2.61 13.34 28.25
CA ALA A 317 2.87 14.40 29.22
C ALA A 317 1.82 15.53 29.19
N ARG A 318 1.11 15.74 28.08
CA ARG A 318 0.01 16.73 27.98
C ARG A 318 -1.34 16.23 28.50
N ARG A 319 -1.49 14.93 28.74
CA ARG A 319 -2.74 14.30 29.23
C ARG A 319 -2.76 14.06 30.76
N ARG A 320 -1.70 14.44 31.49
CA ARG A 320 -1.64 14.37 32.96
C ARG A 320 -1.77 15.75 33.60
#